data_AF-A0A136N3D5-F1
#
_entry.id   AF-A0A136N3D5-F1
#
_cell.length_a   1.000
_cell.length_b   1.000
_cell.length_c   1.000
_cell.angle_alpha   90.00
_cell.angle_beta   90.00
_cell.angle_gamma   90.00
#
_symmetry.space_group_name_H-M   'P 1'
#
loop_
_entity.id
_entity.type
_entity.pdbx_description
1 polymer ?
#
loop_
_entity_poly.entity_id
_entity_poly.type
_entity_poly.pdbx_seq_one_letter_code
_entity_poly.pdbx_strand_id
1 'polypeptide(L)'
;MSEYEKSNRNDDAQSIIKNHMIWSMGAGFIPVPIADLFAVGAIQLDMIRQLCKLYGIDFKQTEGKAIISALTGSGLARLGARAVKFIPGIGSVLGGVTMAVLSGASTYALGEVFKKHFETGGTFLDFDTERLKKYYNEKFEKGKEVAEELRKQQKEASGNADFSNAVDKLKELVDMKSAGLLSDEEFEAMKKKIIHG
;
A
#
# COMPACT_ATOMS: atom_id res chain seq x y z
N MET A 1 -5.34 -8.89 32.59
CA MET A 1 -4.28 -8.72 31.59
C MET A 1 -3.32 -7.66 32.10
N SER A 2 -2.07 -8.03 32.29
CA SER A 2 -1.01 -7.13 32.75
C SER A 2 -0.73 -6.03 31.71
N GLU A 3 -0.09 -4.96 32.14
CA GLU A 3 0.28 -3.83 31.27
C GLU A 3 1.28 -4.25 30.17
N TYR A 4 2.16 -5.21 30.50
CA TYR A 4 3.08 -5.86 29.56
C TYR A 4 2.34 -6.67 28.47
N GLU A 5 1.34 -7.46 28.84
CA GLU A 5 0.52 -8.21 27.88
C GLU A 5 -0.33 -7.29 26.98
N LYS A 6 -0.76 -6.14 27.49
CA LYS A 6 -1.45 -5.11 26.70
C LYS A 6 -0.52 -4.44 25.67
N SER A 7 0.71 -4.13 26.08
CA SER A 7 1.72 -3.54 25.18
C SER A 7 2.04 -4.47 24.02
N ASN A 8 2.40 -5.73 24.31
CA ASN A 8 2.74 -6.72 23.28
C ASN A 8 1.58 -6.94 22.29
N ARG A 9 0.34 -7.00 22.80
CA ARG A 9 -0.83 -7.16 21.93
C ARG A 9 -1.04 -5.96 20.98
N ASN A 10 -0.74 -4.74 21.43
CA ASN A 10 -0.83 -3.57 20.56
C ASN A 10 0.21 -3.63 19.43
N ASP A 11 1.44 -4.00 19.77
CA ASP A 11 2.55 -4.12 18.83
C ASP A 11 2.29 -5.22 17.79
N ASP A 12 1.73 -6.36 18.23
CA ASP A 12 1.31 -7.45 17.35
C ASP A 12 0.20 -6.98 16.40
N ALA A 13 -0.81 -6.27 16.91
CA ALA A 13 -1.88 -5.73 16.09
C ALA A 13 -1.35 -4.71 15.06
N GLN A 14 -0.44 -3.81 15.46
CA GLN A 14 0.21 -2.88 14.53
C GLN A 14 1.01 -3.60 13.45
N SER A 15 1.70 -4.68 13.80
CA SER A 15 2.47 -5.49 12.85
C SER A 15 1.57 -6.16 11.82
N ILE A 16 0.44 -6.73 12.26
CA ILE A 16 -0.59 -7.28 11.36
C ILE A 16 -1.06 -6.19 10.40
N ILE A 17 -1.44 -5.01 10.91
CA ILE A 17 -1.97 -3.91 10.09
C ILE A 17 -0.93 -3.43 9.07
N LYS A 18 0.31 -3.18 9.50
CA LYS A 18 1.39 -2.70 8.64
C LYS A 18 1.72 -3.68 7.52
N ASN A 19 1.77 -4.98 7.82
CA ASN A 19 2.04 -6.01 6.81
C ASN A 19 0.95 -6.02 5.73
N HIS A 20 -0.33 -6.04 6.12
CA HIS A 20 -1.43 -6.06 5.16
C HIS A 20 -1.55 -4.75 4.39
N MET A 21 -1.20 -3.62 5.02
CA MET A 21 -1.08 -2.33 4.35
C MET A 21 -0.05 -2.40 3.20
N ILE A 22 1.16 -2.92 3.46
CA ILE A 22 2.21 -3.08 2.44
C ILE A 22 1.74 -4.01 1.31
N TRP A 23 1.11 -5.15 1.65
CA TRP A 23 0.54 -6.05 0.64
C TRP A 23 -0.57 -5.38 -0.19
N SER A 24 -1.41 -4.57 0.44
CA SER A 24 -2.48 -3.84 -0.24
C SER A 24 -1.93 -2.77 -1.19
N MET A 25 -0.82 -2.12 -0.81
CA MET A 25 -0.11 -1.17 -1.69
C MET A 25 0.46 -1.87 -2.93
N GLY A 26 0.94 -3.11 -2.78
CA GLY A 26 1.47 -3.93 -3.89
C GLY A 26 0.40 -4.56 -4.79
N ALA A 27 -0.82 -4.76 -4.30
CA ALA A 27 -1.92 -5.34 -5.07
C ALA A 27 -2.41 -4.44 -6.23
N GLY A 28 -2.07 -3.14 -6.23
CA GLY A 28 -2.46 -2.19 -7.29
C GLY A 28 -1.66 -2.29 -8.60
N PHE A 29 -0.88 -3.36 -8.80
CA PHE A 29 -0.10 -3.62 -10.01
C PHE A 29 -0.74 -4.63 -10.97
N ILE A 30 -1.90 -5.20 -10.64
CA ILE A 30 -2.60 -6.11 -11.57
C ILE A 30 -3.27 -5.24 -12.65
N PRO A 31 -3.04 -5.47 -13.95
CA PRO A 31 -3.56 -4.63 -15.03
C PRO A 31 -5.10 -4.74 -15.24
N VAL A 32 -5.86 -5.16 -14.22
CA VAL A 32 -7.31 -5.32 -14.24
C VAL A 32 -7.92 -4.54 -13.07
N PRO A 33 -8.49 -3.34 -13.29
CA PRO A 33 -8.96 -2.44 -12.22
C PRO A 33 -9.99 -3.05 -11.24
N ILE A 34 -10.78 -4.02 -11.69
CA ILE A 34 -11.77 -4.71 -10.85
C ILE A 34 -11.10 -5.78 -9.97
N ALA A 35 -10.07 -6.46 -10.49
CA ALA A 35 -9.33 -7.48 -9.74
C ALA A 35 -8.59 -6.86 -8.55
N ASP A 36 -8.06 -5.64 -8.71
CA ASP A 36 -7.38 -4.89 -7.65
C ASP A 36 -8.28 -4.69 -6.43
N LEU A 37 -9.55 -4.31 -6.63
CA LEU A 37 -10.49 -4.10 -5.52
C LEU A 37 -10.81 -5.40 -4.78
N PHE A 38 -10.99 -6.51 -5.50
CA PHE A 38 -11.22 -7.82 -4.89
C PHE A 38 -9.98 -8.32 -4.14
N ALA A 39 -8.79 -8.12 -4.70
CA ALA A 39 -7.53 -8.48 -4.06
C ALA A 39 -7.33 -7.70 -2.75
N VAL A 40 -7.53 -6.38 -2.78
CA VAL A 40 -7.44 -5.53 -1.57
C VAL A 40 -8.49 -5.94 -0.54
N GLY A 41 -9.74 -6.20 -0.97
CA GLY A 41 -10.79 -6.69 -0.08
C GLY A 41 -10.44 -8.03 0.58
N ALA A 42 -9.81 -8.95 -0.15
CA ALA A 42 -9.33 -10.22 0.40
C ALA A 42 -8.21 -10.01 1.43
N ILE A 43 -7.25 -9.13 1.15
CA ILE A 43 -6.17 -8.77 2.08
C ILE A 43 -6.74 -8.13 3.35
N GLN A 44 -7.70 -7.21 3.22
CA GLN A 44 -8.37 -6.57 4.36
C GLN A 44 -9.17 -7.58 5.20
N LEU A 45 -9.82 -8.55 4.55
CA LEU A 45 -10.56 -9.60 5.25
C LEU A 45 -9.62 -10.55 6.01
N ASP A 46 -8.45 -10.87 5.43
CA ASP A 46 -7.43 -11.66 6.11
C ASP A 46 -6.83 -10.94 7.31
N MET A 47 -6.56 -9.64 7.18
CA MET A 47 -6.11 -8.78 8.27
C MET A 47 -7.07 -8.84 9.46
N ILE A 48 -8.38 -8.68 9.20
CA ILE A 48 -9.41 -8.77 10.24
C ILE A 48 -9.42 -10.16 10.88
N ARG A 49 -9.29 -11.23 10.09
CA ARG A 49 -9.20 -12.60 10.62
C ARG A 49 -8.01 -12.78 11.56
N GLN A 50 -6.85 -12.18 11.25
CA GLN A 50 -5.67 -12.23 12.12
C GLN A 50 -5.86 -11.40 13.39
N LEU A 51 -6.48 -10.22 13.29
CA LEU A 51 -6.86 -9.43 14.47
C LEU A 51 -7.84 -10.19 15.36
N CYS A 52 -8.87 -10.83 14.81
CA CYS A 52 -9.79 -11.67 15.56
C CYS A 52 -9.07 -12.74 16.38
N LYS A 53 -8.11 -13.46 15.77
CA LYS A 53 -7.27 -14.44 16.47
C LYS A 53 -6.48 -13.81 17.61
N LEU A 54 -5.87 -12.64 17.38
CA LEU A 54 -5.08 -11.92 18.38
C LEU A 54 -5.92 -11.49 19.60
N TYR A 55 -7.18 -11.07 19.36
CA TYR A 55 -8.09 -10.63 20.42
C TYR A 55 -8.95 -11.76 21.00
N GLY A 56 -8.86 -12.99 20.49
CA GLY A 56 -9.67 -14.13 20.94
C GLY A 56 -11.15 -14.03 20.54
N ILE A 57 -11.43 -13.39 19.41
CA ILE A 57 -12.77 -13.19 18.86
C ILE A 57 -13.00 -14.17 17.72
N ASP A 58 -14.18 -14.77 17.65
CA ASP A 58 -14.55 -15.63 16.52
C ASP A 58 -14.64 -14.79 15.24
N PHE A 59 -13.87 -15.17 14.23
CA PHE A 59 -13.92 -14.51 12.95
C PHE A 59 -15.26 -14.79 12.25
N LYS A 60 -15.92 -13.72 11.80
CA LYS A 60 -17.21 -13.76 11.12
C LYS A 60 -17.07 -13.17 9.73
N GLN A 61 -16.95 -14.04 8.73
CA GLN A 61 -16.56 -13.64 7.37
C GLN A 61 -17.59 -12.69 6.71
N THR A 62 -18.88 -12.98 6.87
CA THR A 62 -19.96 -12.21 6.25
C THR A 62 -20.03 -10.80 6.85
N GLU A 63 -19.92 -10.71 8.17
CA GLU A 63 -19.95 -9.49 8.96
C GLU A 63 -18.71 -8.65 8.70
N GLY A 64 -17.53 -9.28 8.64
CA GLY A 64 -16.29 -8.62 8.25
C GLY A 64 -16.39 -7.98 6.86
N LYS A 65 -16.93 -8.71 5.87
CA LYS A 65 -17.17 -8.16 4.52
C LYS A 65 -18.16 -6.99 4.55
N ALA A 66 -19.27 -7.13 5.29
CA ALA A 66 -20.29 -6.08 5.40
C ALA A 66 -19.71 -4.80 6.01
N ILE A 67 -18.91 -4.92 7.08
CA ILE A 67 -18.24 -3.78 7.73
C ILE A 67 -17.22 -3.14 6.78
N ILE A 68 -16.37 -3.94 6.10
CA ILE A 68 -15.45 -3.43 5.08
C ILE A 68 -16.24 -2.61 4.06
N SER A 69 -17.32 -3.16 3.50
CA SER A 69 -18.16 -2.46 2.52
C SER A 69 -18.79 -1.18 3.09
N ALA A 70 -19.28 -1.18 4.33
CA ALA A 70 -19.92 -0.01 4.95
C ALA A 70 -18.95 1.17 5.18
N LEU A 71 -17.72 0.86 5.60
CA LEU A 71 -16.68 1.85 5.88
C LEU A 71 -16.01 2.34 4.59
N THR A 72 -15.67 1.44 3.68
CA THR A 72 -14.94 1.78 2.43
C THR A 72 -15.85 2.22 1.29
N GLY A 73 -17.12 1.78 1.25
CA GLY A 73 -18.04 1.99 0.12
C GLY A 73 -18.31 3.45 -0.20
N SER A 74 -18.33 4.33 0.80
CA SER A 74 -18.48 5.78 0.56
C SER A 74 -17.22 6.45 -0.01
N GLY A 75 -16.04 5.82 0.17
CA GLY A 75 -14.80 6.22 -0.47
C GLY A 75 -14.77 5.78 -1.94
N LEU A 76 -15.18 4.54 -2.21
CA LEU A 76 -15.29 3.99 -3.57
C LEU A 76 -16.26 4.79 -4.45
N ALA A 77 -17.42 5.20 -3.92
CA ALA A 77 -18.35 6.06 -4.66
C ALA A 77 -17.72 7.41 -5.06
N ARG A 78 -16.92 8.00 -4.18
CA ARG A 78 -16.20 9.27 -4.43
C ARG A 78 -15.03 9.08 -5.40
N LEU A 79 -14.34 7.95 -5.35
CA LEU A 79 -13.28 7.62 -6.30
C LEU A 79 -13.86 7.33 -7.68
N GLY A 80 -14.98 6.61 -7.79
CA GLY A 80 -15.69 6.37 -9.04
C GLY A 80 -16.17 7.65 -9.72
N ALA A 81 -16.68 8.62 -8.95
CA ALA A 81 -17.03 9.94 -9.47
C ALA A 81 -15.82 10.74 -10.01
N ARG A 82 -14.61 10.48 -9.49
CA ARG A 82 -13.35 11.10 -9.93
C ARG A 82 -12.64 10.29 -11.02
N ALA A 83 -12.98 9.01 -11.18
CA ALA A 83 -12.40 8.09 -12.15
C ALA A 83 -12.70 8.47 -13.61
N VAL A 84 -13.72 9.32 -13.86
CA VAL A 84 -14.07 9.85 -15.19
C VAL A 84 -12.90 10.64 -15.82
N LYS A 85 -11.89 11.08 -15.05
CA LYS A 85 -10.69 11.77 -15.55
C LYS A 85 -9.48 10.85 -15.83
N PHE A 86 -9.59 9.54 -15.68
CA PHE A 86 -8.51 8.59 -16.00
C PHE A 86 -8.54 8.24 -17.49
N ILE A 87 -8.06 9.15 -18.33
CA ILE A 87 -7.84 8.90 -19.76
C ILE A 87 -6.59 8.00 -19.92
N PRO A 88 -6.65 6.88 -20.65
CA PRO A 88 -5.49 6.04 -20.92
C PRO A 88 -4.38 6.83 -21.64
N GLY A 89 -3.14 6.75 -21.16
CA GLY A 89 -1.95 7.35 -21.80
C GLY A 89 -1.19 8.33 -20.92
N ILE A 90 -1.83 9.41 -20.45
CA ILE A 90 -1.16 10.48 -19.67
C ILE A 90 -1.46 10.38 -18.15
N GLY A 91 -2.49 9.62 -17.75
CA GLY A 91 -2.91 9.48 -16.34
C GLY A 91 -2.45 8.22 -15.60
N SER A 92 -1.90 7.22 -16.27
CA SER A 92 -1.71 5.86 -15.71
C SER A 92 -0.67 5.79 -14.59
N VAL A 93 0.42 6.57 -14.68
CA VAL A 93 1.51 6.58 -13.68
C VAL A 93 1.07 7.31 -12.39
N LEU A 94 0.39 8.45 -12.53
CA LEU A 94 -0.26 9.15 -11.41
C LEU A 94 -1.37 8.29 -10.79
N GLY A 95 -2.09 7.53 -11.62
CA GLY A 95 -3.15 6.64 -11.19
C GLY A 95 -2.67 5.47 -10.33
N GLY A 96 -1.62 4.75 -10.75
CA GLY A 96 -1.09 3.61 -10.00
C GLY A 96 -0.50 4.01 -8.64
N VAL A 97 0.23 5.13 -8.60
CA VAL A 97 0.75 5.71 -7.35
C VAL A 97 -0.38 6.06 -6.39
N THR A 98 -1.40 6.74 -6.90
CA THR A 98 -2.55 7.14 -6.11
C THR A 98 -3.30 5.91 -5.58
N MET A 99 -3.48 4.87 -6.39
CA MET A 99 -4.16 3.65 -5.97
C MET A 99 -3.40 2.85 -4.92
N ALA A 100 -2.08 2.72 -5.04
CA ALA A 100 -1.26 2.08 -4.01
C ALA A 100 -1.42 2.78 -2.66
N VAL A 101 -1.33 4.11 -2.64
CA VAL A 101 -1.46 4.93 -1.43
C VAL A 101 -2.87 4.84 -0.84
N LEU A 102 -3.92 4.95 -1.68
CA LEU A 102 -5.30 4.84 -1.22
C LEU A 102 -5.64 3.44 -0.70
N SER A 103 -5.13 2.40 -1.34
CA SER A 103 -5.27 1.01 -0.92
C SER A 103 -4.62 0.78 0.44
N GLY A 104 -3.36 1.19 0.59
CA GLY A 104 -2.65 1.15 1.87
C GLY A 104 -3.37 1.92 2.97
N ALA A 105 -3.83 3.14 2.67
CA ALA A 105 -4.57 3.99 3.60
C ALA A 105 -5.89 3.35 4.06
N SER A 106 -6.64 2.74 3.15
CA SER A 106 -7.88 2.05 3.46
C SER A 106 -7.64 0.85 4.38
N THR A 107 -6.63 0.05 4.07
CA THR A 107 -6.26 -1.12 4.88
C THR A 107 -5.78 -0.70 6.28
N TYR A 108 -4.94 0.34 6.37
CA TYR A 108 -4.52 0.89 7.65
C TYR A 108 -5.71 1.37 8.50
N ALA A 109 -6.62 2.14 7.90
CA ALA A 109 -7.78 2.68 8.59
C ALA A 109 -8.75 1.61 9.09
N LEU A 110 -9.03 0.59 8.27
CA LEU A 110 -9.83 -0.57 8.71
C LEU A 110 -9.15 -1.29 9.87
N GLY A 111 -7.85 -1.54 9.76
CA GLY A 111 -7.05 -2.18 10.80
C GLY A 111 -7.17 -1.46 12.13
N GLU A 112 -6.99 -0.13 12.13
CA GLU A 112 -7.09 0.70 13.34
C GLU A 112 -8.50 0.71 13.95
N VAL A 113 -9.54 0.72 13.11
CA VAL A 113 -10.93 0.64 13.57
C VAL A 113 -11.19 -0.69 14.28
N PHE A 114 -10.84 -1.82 13.65
CA PHE A 114 -11.02 -3.14 14.24
C PHE A 114 -10.16 -3.33 15.49
N LYS A 115 -8.89 -2.89 15.45
CA LYS A 115 -8.00 -2.89 16.61
C LYS A 115 -8.63 -2.18 17.80
N LYS A 116 -9.04 -0.93 17.62
CA LYS A 116 -9.64 -0.12 18.68
C LYS A 116 -10.93 -0.76 19.21
N HIS A 117 -11.78 -1.25 18.31
CA HIS A 117 -13.05 -1.89 18.69
C HIS A 117 -12.81 -3.12 19.56
N PHE A 118 -11.92 -4.02 19.13
CA PHE A 118 -11.59 -5.25 19.86
C PHE A 118 -10.80 -4.99 21.15
N GLU A 119 -9.92 -3.98 21.18
CA GLU A 119 -9.23 -3.54 22.40
C GLU A 119 -10.19 -3.07 23.49
N THR A 120 -11.33 -2.48 23.09
CA THR A 120 -12.38 -2.05 24.02
C THR A 120 -13.34 -3.17 24.42
N GLY A 121 -13.10 -4.40 23.97
CA GLY A 121 -13.94 -5.58 24.25
C GLY A 121 -15.12 -5.76 23.31
N GLY A 122 -15.19 -4.98 22.23
CA GLY A 122 -16.24 -5.11 21.22
C GLY A 122 -16.07 -6.35 20.35
N THR A 123 -17.14 -6.74 19.67
CA THR A 123 -17.23 -7.88 18.77
C THR A 123 -17.91 -7.50 17.45
N PHE A 124 -18.18 -8.45 16.56
CA PHE A 124 -18.98 -8.17 15.37
C PHE A 124 -20.45 -7.80 15.68
N LEU A 125 -20.97 -8.18 16.86
CA LEU A 125 -22.38 -7.98 17.22
C LEU A 125 -22.71 -6.53 17.64
N ASP A 126 -21.69 -5.80 18.09
CA ASP A 126 -21.81 -4.44 18.65
C ASP A 126 -21.07 -3.39 17.81
N PHE A 127 -20.79 -3.73 16.54
CA PHE A 127 -20.03 -2.90 15.63
C PHE A 127 -20.86 -1.72 15.09
N ASP A 128 -20.78 -0.57 15.76
CA ASP A 128 -21.45 0.66 15.34
C ASP A 128 -20.70 1.33 14.17
N THR A 129 -21.16 1.03 12.96
CA THR A 129 -20.54 1.55 11.73
C THR A 129 -20.62 3.07 11.60
N GLU A 130 -21.63 3.75 12.16
CA GLU A 130 -21.76 5.21 12.08
C GLU A 130 -20.72 5.91 12.94
N ARG A 131 -20.60 5.48 14.20
CA ARG A 131 -19.60 6.01 15.13
C ARG A 131 -18.18 5.74 14.64
N LEU A 132 -17.94 4.53 14.13
CA LEU A 132 -16.63 4.11 13.67
C LEU A 132 -16.25 4.73 12.31
N LYS A 133 -17.21 5.24 11.53
CA LYS A 133 -16.94 5.94 10.27
C LYS A 133 -16.12 7.21 10.46
N LYS A 134 -16.37 7.98 11.52
CA LYS A 134 -15.57 9.17 11.83
C LYS A 134 -14.12 8.79 12.10
N TYR A 135 -13.92 7.76 12.92
CA TYR A 135 -12.58 7.26 13.25
C TYR A 135 -11.87 6.65 12.04
N TYR A 136 -12.60 5.92 11.20
CA TYR A 136 -12.10 5.43 9.92
C TYR A 136 -11.58 6.57 9.05
N ASN A 137 -12.35 7.65 8.86
CA ASN A 137 -11.94 8.77 8.02
C ASN A 137 -10.67 9.46 8.56
N GLU A 138 -10.59 9.66 9.88
CA GLU A 138 -9.39 10.20 10.53
C GLU A 138 -8.17 9.32 10.26
N LYS A 139 -8.31 8.01 10.45
CA LYS A 139 -7.22 7.05 10.21
C LYS A 139 -6.90 6.85 8.75
N PHE A 140 -7.86 7.07 7.85
CA PHE A 140 -7.64 7.05 6.42
C PHE A 140 -6.73 8.19 5.99
N GLU A 141 -6.96 9.40 6.50
CA GLU A 141 -6.09 10.55 6.24
C GLU A 141 -4.67 10.29 6.74
N LYS A 142 -4.51 9.82 7.98
CA LYS A 142 -3.21 9.39 8.51
C LYS A 142 -2.59 8.25 7.70
N GLY A 143 -3.40 7.29 7.27
CA GLY A 143 -2.97 6.14 6.48
C GLY A 143 -2.37 6.52 5.13
N LYS A 144 -2.83 7.63 4.51
CA LYS A 144 -2.21 8.16 3.28
C LYS A 144 -0.80 8.67 3.54
N GLU A 145 -0.58 9.36 4.65
CA GLU A 145 0.74 9.85 5.04
C GLU A 145 1.70 8.68 5.28
N VAL A 146 1.27 7.68 6.06
CA VAL A 146 2.05 6.46 6.32
C VAL A 146 2.33 5.69 5.03
N ALA A 147 1.36 5.60 4.11
CA ALA A 147 1.54 4.91 2.83
C ALA A 147 2.54 5.64 1.92
N GLU A 148 2.47 6.96 1.85
CA GLU A 148 3.45 7.75 1.09
C GLU A 148 4.86 7.64 1.69
N GLU A 149 4.97 7.62 3.02
CA GLU A 149 6.26 7.42 3.70
C GLU A 149 6.85 6.04 3.40
N LEU A 150 6.06 4.97 3.57
CA LEU A 150 6.49 3.60 3.24
C LEU A 150 6.89 3.47 1.77
N ARG A 151 6.16 4.14 0.86
CA ARG A 151 6.49 4.17 -0.56
C ARG A 151 7.79 4.92 -0.83
N LYS A 152 8.04 6.05 -0.16
CA LYS A 152 9.32 6.77 -0.25
C LYS A 152 10.47 5.91 0.25
N GLN A 153 10.32 5.28 1.41
CA GLN A 153 11.30 4.35 1.97
C GLN A 153 11.56 3.17 1.02
N GLN A 154 10.52 2.60 0.40
CA GLN A 154 10.68 1.57 -0.63
C GLN A 154 11.36 2.09 -1.88
N LYS A 155 11.08 3.31 -2.32
CA LYS A 155 11.73 3.93 -3.49
C LYS A 155 13.20 4.24 -3.19
N GLU A 156 13.54 4.64 -1.97
CA GLU A 156 14.92 4.88 -1.52
C GLU A 156 15.67 3.55 -1.39
N ALA A 157 15.03 2.52 -0.84
CA ALA A 157 15.59 1.17 -0.72
C ALA A 157 15.70 0.43 -2.07
N SER A 158 14.79 0.69 -3.02
CA SER A 158 14.79 0.08 -4.36
C SER A 158 15.48 0.94 -5.43
N GLY A 159 15.78 2.19 -5.12
CA GLY A 159 16.16 3.21 -6.09
C GLY A 159 17.66 3.50 -6.20
N ASN A 160 18.57 2.71 -5.61
CA ASN A 160 19.96 3.15 -5.51
C ASN A 160 21.06 2.06 -5.54
N ALA A 161 21.07 1.16 -6.53
CA ALA A 161 22.35 0.53 -6.87
C ALA A 161 22.59 0.33 -8.36
N ASP A 162 21.77 -0.46 -9.06
CA ASP A 162 22.20 -0.93 -10.39
C ASP A 162 21.55 -0.22 -11.56
N PHE A 163 20.21 -0.15 -11.62
CA PHE A 163 19.56 0.27 -12.86
C PHE A 163 19.70 1.78 -13.16
N SER A 164 19.52 2.65 -12.14
CA SER A 164 19.70 4.10 -12.34
C SER A 164 21.16 4.44 -12.62
N ASN A 165 22.10 3.89 -11.86
CA ASN A 165 23.53 4.10 -12.10
C ASN A 165 23.98 3.58 -13.47
N ALA A 166 23.44 2.45 -13.94
CA ALA A 166 23.72 1.94 -15.28
C ALA A 166 23.19 2.87 -16.37
N VAL A 167 21.96 3.37 -16.23
CA VAL A 167 21.35 4.30 -17.19
C VAL A 167 22.08 5.64 -17.21
N ASP A 168 22.50 6.16 -16.05
CA ASP A 168 23.21 7.44 -15.94
C ASP A 168 24.64 7.33 -16.50
N LYS A 169 25.37 6.24 -16.20
CA LYS A 169 26.68 5.96 -16.83
C LYS A 169 26.59 5.76 -18.35
N LEU A 170 25.51 5.17 -18.85
CA LEU A 170 25.29 5.01 -20.29
C LEU A 170 25.04 6.35 -20.98
N LYS A 171 24.36 7.30 -20.33
CA LYS A 171 24.19 8.67 -20.85
C LYS A 171 25.54 9.40 -20.92
N GLU A 172 26.34 9.35 -19.84
CA GLU A 172 27.67 9.96 -19.84
C GLU A 172 28.58 9.40 -20.93
N LEU A 173 28.56 8.08 -21.17
CA LEU A 173 29.33 7.47 -22.25
C LEU A 173 28.90 7.97 -23.64
N VAL A 174 27.60 8.16 -23.86
CA VAL A 174 27.07 8.69 -25.11
C VAL A 174 27.52 10.14 -25.31
N ASP A 175 27.50 10.94 -24.25
CA ASP A 175 27.95 12.33 -24.28
C ASP A 175 29.45 12.43 -24.57
N MET A 176 30.28 11.62 -23.91
CA MET A 176 31.73 11.58 -24.16
C MET A 176 32.08 11.13 -25.59
N LYS A 177 31.33 10.15 -26.14
CA LYS A 177 31.46 9.75 -27.54
C LYS A 177 31.09 10.89 -28.48
N SER A 178 29.98 11.57 -28.21
CA SER A 178 29.51 12.69 -29.04
C SER A 178 30.46 13.89 -29.01
N ALA A 179 31.17 14.09 -27.89
CA ALA A 179 32.20 15.10 -27.74
C ALA A 179 33.56 14.71 -28.35
N GLY A 180 33.67 13.52 -28.95
CA GLY A 180 34.92 13.01 -29.54
C GLY A 180 35.99 12.63 -28.51
N LEU A 181 35.61 12.48 -27.24
CA LEU A 181 36.52 12.12 -26.14
C LEU A 181 36.72 10.61 -26.02
N LEU A 182 35.92 9.82 -26.75
CA LEU A 182 36.01 8.36 -26.79
C LEU A 182 35.99 7.87 -28.23
N SER A 183 36.86 6.91 -28.53
CA SER A 183 36.78 6.12 -29.76
C SER A 183 35.59 5.15 -29.72
N ASP A 184 35.16 4.67 -30.89
CA ASP A 184 34.08 3.68 -31.01
C ASP A 184 34.39 2.39 -30.25
N GLU A 185 35.67 1.99 -30.21
CA GLU A 185 36.12 0.78 -29.51
C GLU A 185 36.06 0.96 -27.97
N GLU A 186 36.44 2.13 -27.45
CA GLU A 186 36.40 2.44 -26.01
C GLU A 186 34.95 2.56 -25.50
N PHE A 187 34.07 3.14 -26.31
CA PHE A 187 32.65 3.24 -25.99
C PHE A 187 31.98 1.86 -25.86
N GLU A 188 32.19 0.97 -26.82
CA GLU A 188 31.58 -0.37 -26.79
C GLU A 188 32.16 -1.25 -25.66
N ALA A 189 33.46 -1.11 -25.35
CA ALA A 189 34.08 -1.80 -24.22
C ALA A 189 33.48 -1.37 -22.86
N MET A 190 33.26 -0.07 -22.65
CA MET A 190 32.68 0.46 -21.40
C MET A 190 31.19 0.20 -21.28
N LYS A 191 30.43 0.33 -22.38
CA LYS A 191 29.01 -0.03 -22.44
C LYS A 191 28.79 -1.51 -22.10
N LYS A 192 29.62 -2.41 -22.63
CA LYS A 192 29.52 -3.85 -22.33
C LYS A 192 29.77 -4.14 -20.85
N LYS A 193 30.72 -3.45 -20.20
CA LYS A 193 30.98 -3.54 -18.75
C LYS A 193 29.83 -3.04 -17.89
N ILE A 194 29.07 -2.05 -18.33
CA ILE A 194 27.91 -1.52 -17.58
C ILE A 194 26.67 -2.42 -17.75
N ILE A 195 26.53 -3.10 -18.89
CA ILE A 195 25.36 -3.96 -19.18
C ILE A 195 25.53 -5.37 -18.59
N HIS A 196 26.77 -5.86 -18.46
CA HIS A 196 27.06 -7.24 -18.05
C HIS A 196 27.88 -7.35 -16.75
N GLY A 197 28.21 -6.23 -16.11
CA GLY A 197 28.93 -6.17 -14.83
C GLY A 197 27.98 -5.81 -13.71
#